data_AF-A0A2W6BXY3-F1
#
_entry.id   AF-A0A2W6BXY3-F1
#
_cell.length_a   1.000
_cell.length_b   1.000
_cell.length_c   1.000
_cell.angle_alpha   90.00
_cell.angle_beta   90.00
_cell.angle_gamma   90.00
#
_symmetry.space_group_name_H-M   'P 1'
#
loop_
_entity.id
_entity.type
_entity.pdbx_description
1 polymer ?
#
loop_
_entity_poly.entity_id
_entity_poly.type
_entity_poly.pdbx_seq_one_letter_code
_entity_poly.pdbx_strand_id
1 'polypeptide(L)'
;MGIAPSYPLIALAAILVGAALSVETIWATLVQQRVPSQYLSRIVSLDMLGSFALRPIGFAGSGILASAVGARPVLIADGIAGFAVFSLGALTPAIRQLN
;
A
#
# COMPACT_ATOMS: atom_id res chain seq x y z
N MET A 1 2.48 -29.54 -3.78
CA MET A 1 3.13 -29.30 -5.09
C MET A 1 2.76 -27.88 -5.56
N GLY A 2 3.10 -26.80 -4.86
CA GLY A 2 4.45 -26.45 -4.45
C GLY A 2 5.19 -25.84 -5.64
N ILE A 3 4.63 -24.80 -6.29
CA ILE A 3 5.50 -23.87 -7.01
C ILE A 3 6.26 -23.18 -5.89
N ALA A 4 7.45 -23.71 -5.53
CA ALA A 4 8.42 -22.87 -4.85
C ALA A 4 8.56 -21.66 -5.77
N PRO A 5 8.16 -20.45 -5.35
CA PRO A 5 8.35 -19.30 -6.22
C PRO A 5 9.85 -19.26 -6.46
N SER A 6 10.26 -19.26 -7.72
CA SER A 6 11.66 -19.18 -8.05
C SER A 6 12.24 -18.00 -7.28
N TYR A 7 13.35 -18.17 -6.57
CA TYR A 7 14.03 -17.10 -5.86
C TYR A 7 14.03 -15.75 -6.60
N PRO A 8 14.23 -15.71 -7.95
CA PRO A 8 14.09 -14.47 -8.72
C PRO A 8 12.68 -13.82 -8.67
N LEU A 9 11.60 -14.60 -8.66
CA LEU A 9 10.24 -14.07 -8.60
C LEU A 9 9.95 -13.41 -7.25
N ILE A 10 10.42 -14.01 -6.14
CA ILE A 10 10.30 -13.41 -4.81
C ILE A 10 11.13 -12.12 -4.73
N ALA A 11 12.35 -12.15 -5.26
CA ALA A 11 13.21 -10.98 -5.30
C ALA A 11 12.57 -9.84 -6.11
N LEU A 12 11.99 -10.14 -7.27
CA LEU A 12 11.27 -9.16 -8.08
C LEU A 12 10.06 -8.59 -7.33
N ALA A 13 9.25 -9.44 -6.68
CA ALA A 13 8.12 -8.99 -5.88
C ALA A 13 8.55 -8.07 -4.73
N ALA A 14 9.64 -8.41 -4.03
CA ALA A 14 10.19 -7.59 -2.96
C ALA A 14 10.68 -6.22 -3.47
N ILE A 15 11.33 -6.18 -4.63
CA ILE A 15 11.76 -4.93 -5.28
C ILE A 15 10.54 -4.07 -5.65
N LEU A 16 9.50 -4.67 -6.24
CA LEU A 16 8.28 -3.95 -6.61
C LEU A 16 7.56 -3.37 -5.38
N VAL A 17 7.50 -4.13 -4.29
CA VAL A 17 6.95 -3.64 -3.02
C VAL A 17 7.81 -2.50 -2.46
N GLY A 18 9.13 -2.64 -2.46
CA GLY A 18 10.04 -1.57 -2.02
C GLY A 18 9.88 -0.29 -2.84
N ALA A 19 9.74 -0.42 -4.17
CA ALA A 19 9.47 0.70 -5.06
C ALA A 19 8.11 1.34 -4.74
N ALA A 20 7.06 0.56 -4.49
CA ALA A 20 5.75 1.08 -4.11
C ALA A 20 5.78 1.83 -2.77
N LEU A 21 6.57 1.36 -1.80
CA LEU A 21 6.75 2.04 -0.50
C LEU A 21 7.43 3.41 -0.62
N SER A 22 8.26 3.64 -1.66
CA SER A 22 8.90 4.93 -1.88
C SER A 22 7.91 6.09 -2.14
N VAL A 23 6.66 5.79 -2.51
CA VAL A 23 5.59 6.78 -2.68
C VAL A 23 5.28 7.53 -1.37
N GLU A 24 5.50 6.90 -0.21
CA GLU A 24 5.34 7.55 1.09
C GLU A 24 6.24 8.79 1.22
N THR A 25 7.44 8.76 0.64
CA THR A 25 8.36 9.91 0.67
C THR A 25 7.83 11.08 -0.16
N ILE A 26 7.16 10.79 -1.28
CA ILE A 26 6.50 11.82 -2.11
C ILE A 26 5.35 12.44 -1.32
N TRP A 27 4.53 11.61 -0.67
CA TRP A 27 3.45 12.10 0.20
C TRP A 27 3.98 13.00 1.33
N ALA A 28 5.01 12.55 2.06
CA ALA A 28 5.60 13.30 3.16
C ALA A 28 6.10 14.68 2.71
N THR A 29 6.79 14.75 1.57
CA THR A 29 7.29 16.03 1.03
C THR A 29 6.15 16.94 0.57
N LEU A 30 5.12 16.41 -0.09
CA LEU A 30 3.95 17.19 -0.52
C LEU A 30 3.17 17.75 0.67
N VAL A 31 2.95 16.95 1.72
CA VAL A 31 2.29 17.40 2.95
C VAL A 31 3.10 18.54 3.57
N GLN A 32 4.43 18.39 3.66
CA GLN A 32 5.29 19.45 4.21
C GLN A 32 5.27 20.74 3.38
N GLN A 33 5.22 20.65 2.04
CA GLN A 33 5.24 21.82 1.16
C GLN A 33 3.86 22.52 1.05
N ARG A 34 2.76 21.77 1.12
CA ARG A 34 1.41 22.28 0.84
C ARG A 34 0.59 22.59 2.09
N VAL A 35 0.94 22.01 3.24
CA VAL A 35 0.18 22.18 4.48
C VAL A 35 0.84 23.23 5.38
N PRO A 36 0.10 24.26 5.84
CA PRO A 36 0.63 25.20 6.82
C PRO A 36 1.07 24.50 8.12
N SER A 37 2.19 24.96 8.70
CA SER A 37 2.84 24.33 9.87
C SER A 37 1.90 24.05 11.05
N GLN A 38 0.93 24.93 11.31
CA GLN A 38 -0.06 24.79 12.38
C GLN A 38 -1.02 23.58 12.21
N TYR A 39 -1.21 23.09 10.98
CA TYR A 39 -2.09 21.95 10.67
C TYR A 39 -1.31 20.66 10.40
N LEU A 40 0.00 20.75 10.14
CA LEU A 40 0.83 19.62 9.72
C LEU A 40 0.73 18.44 10.70
N SER A 41 0.90 18.70 12.00
CA SER A 41 0.81 17.65 13.02
C SER A 41 -0.58 16.99 13.05
N ARG A 42 -1.66 17.75 12.84
CA ARG A 42 -3.03 17.20 12.82
C ARG A 42 -3.27 16.30 11.63
N ILE A 43 -2.81 16.70 10.44
CA ILE A 43 -2.98 15.92 9.21
C ILE A 43 -2.20 14.61 9.31
N VAL A 44 -0.93 14.66 9.74
CA VAL A 44 -0.11 13.45 9.92
C VAL A 44 -0.71 12.52 10.98
N SER A 45 -1.20 13.05 12.10
CA SER A 45 -1.84 12.22 13.13
C SER A 45 -3.12 11.55 12.64
N LEU A 46 -3.94 12.24 11.83
CA LEU A 46 -5.15 11.65 11.25
C LEU A 46 -4.83 10.55 10.23
N ASP A 47 -3.82 10.77 9.39
CA ASP A 47 -3.34 9.78 8.42
C ASP A 47 -2.80 8.52 9.10
N MET A 48 -1.95 8.69 10.13
CA MET A 48 -1.44 7.59 10.92
C MET A 48 -2.55 6.83 11.64
N LEU A 49 -3.50 7.55 12.26
CA LEU A 49 -4.64 6.92 12.95
C LEU A 49 -5.47 6.09 11.97
N GLY A 50 -5.77 6.63 10.79
CA GLY A 50 -6.49 5.90 9.74
C GLY A 50 -5.75 4.64 9.31
N SER A 51 -4.45 4.76 9.03
CA SER A 51 -3.60 3.64 8.61
C SER A 51 -3.49 2.55 9.67
N PHE A 52 -3.30 2.93 10.94
CA PHE A 52 -3.23 1.99 12.05
C PHE A 52 -4.58 1.35 12.38
N ALA A 53 -5.70 2.06 12.22
CA ALA A 53 -7.02 1.51 12.44
C ALA A 53 -7.40 0.49 11.36
N LEU A 54 -7.01 0.73 10.10
CA LEU A 54 -7.32 -0.15 8.97
C LEU A 54 -6.47 -1.43 8.94
N ARG A 55 -5.19 -1.38 9.35
CA ARG A 55 -4.28 -2.55 9.35
C ARG A 55 -4.83 -3.79 10.06
N PRO A 56 -5.29 -3.74 11.32
CA PRO A 56 -5.80 -4.92 12.01
C PRO A 56 -7.07 -5.46 11.35
N ILE A 57 -7.91 -4.59 10.78
CA ILE A 57 -9.10 -4.99 10.03
C ILE A 57 -8.69 -5.76 8.77
N GLY A 58 -7.70 -5.25 8.02
CA GLY A 58 -7.14 -5.94 6.87
C GLY A 58 -6.56 -7.31 7.24
N PHE A 59 -5.73 -7.39 8.28
CA PHE A 59 -5.14 -8.65 8.72
C PHE A 59 -6.19 -9.67 9.21
N ALA A 60 -7.18 -9.22 9.98
CA ALA A 60 -8.27 -10.09 10.43
C ALA A 60 -9.10 -10.58 9.24
N GLY A 61 -9.46 -9.69 8.31
CA GLY A 61 -10.21 -10.02 7.10
C GLY A 61 -9.48 -11.02 6.21
N SER A 62 -8.22 -10.75 5.85
CA SER A 62 -7.40 -11.65 5.04
C SER A 62 -7.19 -13.00 5.76
N GLY A 63 -7.03 -13.01 7.09
CA GLY A 63 -6.93 -14.23 7.88
C GLY A 63 -8.19 -15.10 7.86
N ILE A 64 -9.37 -14.49 8.06
CA ILE A 64 -10.66 -15.19 8.00
C ILE A 64 -10.94 -15.71 6.59
N LEU A 65 -10.64 -14.91 5.56
CA LEU A 65 -10.78 -15.36 4.17
C LEU A 65 -9.82 -16.52 3.87
N ALA A 66 -8.58 -16.44 4.36
CA ALA A 66 -7.59 -17.49 4.12
C ALA A 66 -7.97 -18.81 4.81
N SER A 67 -8.66 -18.77 5.96
CA SER A 67 -9.16 -19.99 6.61
C SER A 67 -10.37 -20.59 5.89
N ALA A 68 -11.19 -19.76 5.22
CA ALA A 68 -12.38 -20.21 4.49
C ALA A 68 -12.08 -20.76 3.09
N VAL A 69 -11.22 -20.08 2.30
CA VAL A 69 -10.96 -20.44 0.88
C VAL A 69 -9.49 -20.80 0.59
N GLY A 70 -8.62 -20.76 1.61
CA GLY A 70 -7.20 -21.04 1.50
C GLY A 70 -6.34 -19.80 1.26
N ALA A 71 -5.07 -19.85 1.67
CA ALA A 71 -4.15 -18.70 1.61
C ALA A 71 -3.82 -18.23 0.19
N ARG A 72 -3.66 -19.17 -0.77
CA ARG A 72 -3.22 -18.84 -2.13
C ARG A 72 -4.18 -17.90 -2.89
N PRO A 73 -5.50 -18.18 -3.00
CA PRO A 73 -6.42 -17.28 -3.69
C PRO A 73 -6.51 -15.91 -3.00
N VAL A 74 -6.44 -15.87 -1.66
CA VAL A 74 -6.46 -14.60 -0.90
C VAL A 74 -5.22 -13.76 -1.18
N LEU A 75 -4.02 -14.36 -1.16
CA LEU A 75 -2.78 -13.64 -1.47
C LEU A 75 -2.77 -13.07 -2.90
N ILE A 76 -3.31 -13.80 -3.87
CA ILE A 76 -3.44 -13.32 -5.24
C ILE A 76 -4.45 -12.16 -5.32
N ALA A 77 -5.61 -12.30 -4.67
CA ALA A 77 -6.64 -11.26 -4.64
C ALA A 77 -6.13 -9.98 -3.97
N ASP A 78 -5.48 -10.07 -2.81
CA ASP A 78 -4.88 -8.95 -2.08
C ASP A 78 -3.79 -8.27 -2.93
N GLY A 79 -2.95 -9.05 -3.62
CA GLY A 79 -1.94 -8.53 -4.53
C GLY A 79 -2.54 -7.75 -5.71
N ILE A 80 -3.59 -8.28 -6.34
CA ILE A 80 -4.31 -7.59 -7.43
C ILE A 80 -4.97 -6.32 -6.92
N ALA A 81 -5.63 -6.39 -5.75
CA ALA A 81 -6.29 -5.23 -5.14
C ALA A 81 -5.27 -4.12 -4.82
N GLY A 82 -4.13 -4.46 -4.22
CA GLY A 82 -3.05 -3.51 -3.94
C GLY A 82 -2.48 -2.88 -5.21
N PHE A 83 -2.23 -3.67 -6.25
CA PHE A 83 -1.76 -3.17 -7.54
C PHE A 83 -2.79 -2.25 -8.21
N ALA A 84 -4.08 -2.57 -8.11
CA ALA A 84 -5.15 -1.75 -8.65
C ALA A 84 -5.24 -0.40 -7.94
N VAL A 85 -5.21 -0.39 -6.60
CA VAL A 85 -5.22 0.85 -5.80
C VAL A 85 -4.01 1.72 -6.13
N PHE A 86 -2.81 1.13 -6.20
CA PHE A 86 -1.60 1.84 -6.57
C PHE A 86 -1.69 2.45 -7.97
N SER A 87 -2.14 1.66 -8.94
CA SER A 87 -2.30 2.10 -10.33
C SER A 87 -3.32 3.22 -10.46
N LEU A 88 -4.46 3.12 -9.77
CA LEU A 88 -5.47 4.18 -9.74
C LEU A 88 -4.90 5.48 -9.15
N GLY A 89 -4.13 5.38 -8.06
CA GLY A 89 -3.40 6.49 -7.50
C GLY A 89 -2.47 7.13 -8.52
N ALA A 90 -1.55 6.34 -9.09
CA ALA A 90 -0.55 6.78 -10.07
C ALA A 90 -1.14 7.41 -11.34
N LEU A 91 -2.33 6.98 -11.76
CA LEU A 91 -3.02 7.52 -12.94
C LEU A 91 -3.74 8.85 -12.66
N THR A 92 -3.82 9.29 -11.40
CA THR A 92 -4.51 10.54 -11.04
C THR A 92 -3.79 11.73 -11.67
N PRO A 93 -4.49 12.60 -12.43
CA PRO A 93 -3.88 13.74 -13.12
C PRO A 93 -3.10 14.67 -12.19
N ALA A 94 -3.52 14.77 -10.93
CA ALA A 94 -2.85 15.55 -9.90
C ALA A 94 -1.39 15.11 -9.70
N ILE A 95 -1.07 13.82 -9.80
CA ILE A 95 0.31 13.31 -9.68
C ILE A 95 1.13 13.68 -10.92
N ARG A 96 0.51 13.68 -12.11
CA ARG A 96 1.19 14.04 -13.37
C ARG A 96 1.52 15.53 -13.50
N GLN A 97 0.83 16.38 -12.74
CA GLN A 97 1.02 17.83 -12.75
C GLN A 97 1.89 18.33 -11.59
N LEU A 98 2.48 17.42 -10.79
CA LEU A 98 3.53 17.74 -9.83
C LEU A 98 4.85 17.99 -10.57
N ASN A 99 4.92 19.10 -11.30
CA ASN A 99 6.14 19.71 -11.83
C ASN A 99 6.39 21.03 -11.12
#